data_AF-A0A9C7PKU4-F1
#
_entry.id   AF-A0A9C7PKU4-F1
#
_cell.length_a   1.000
_cell.length_b   1.000
_cell.length_c   1.000
_cell.angle_alpha   90.00
_cell.angle_beta   90.00
_cell.angle_gamma   90.00
#
_symmetry.space_group_name_H-M   'P 1'
#
loop_
_entity.id
_entity.type
_entity.pdbx_description
1 polymer ?
#
loop_
_entity_poly.entity_id
_entity_poly.type
_entity_poly.pdbx_seq_one_letter_code
_entity_poly.pdbx_strand_id
1 'polypeptide(L)'
;MAPNSTVPNDETLFDKVVNLSKRRGFVFQSADIYGGFRSTYDYGPIGVLLLRNVKDQWWGAMVQMRQDVVGIDASILSPPAVWQASGHLANFSDPLVDCRECGARHRQDKLETQTPARRVRSWAPSPRLVSST
;
A
#
# COMPACT_ATOMS: atom_id res chain seq x y z
N MET A 1 -31.12 -7.34 -22.14
CA MET A 1 -29.78 -7.08 -22.71
C MET A 1 -29.38 -5.67 -22.28
N ALA A 2 -28.76 -5.53 -21.10
CA ALA A 2 -28.40 -4.23 -20.54
C ALA A 2 -27.13 -3.69 -21.22
N PRO A 3 -27.03 -2.37 -21.46
CA PRO A 3 -25.88 -1.82 -22.16
C PRO A 3 -24.63 -1.92 -21.29
N ASN A 4 -23.61 -2.51 -21.91
CA ASN A 4 -22.23 -2.58 -21.46
C ASN A 4 -21.74 -1.17 -21.05
N SER A 5 -21.54 -0.94 -19.75
CA SER A 5 -20.96 0.31 -19.25
C SER A 5 -19.47 0.33 -19.58
N THR A 6 -19.14 0.83 -20.76
CA THR A 6 -17.77 1.21 -21.13
C THR A 6 -17.39 2.45 -20.33
N VAL A 7 -16.98 2.27 -19.07
CA VAL A 7 -16.29 3.34 -18.33
C VAL A 7 -14.93 3.50 -19.01
N PRO A 8 -14.65 4.64 -19.68
CA PRO A 8 -13.33 4.87 -20.26
C PRO A 8 -12.30 4.82 -19.13
N ASN A 9 -11.12 4.26 -19.40
CA ASN A 9 -10.00 4.31 -18.47
C ASN A 9 -9.48 5.75 -18.44
N ASP A 10 -10.22 6.58 -17.71
CA ASP A 10 -10.18 8.03 -17.81
C ASP A 10 -9.17 8.50 -16.77
N GLU A 11 -7.88 8.47 -17.13
CA GLU A 11 -6.79 9.05 -16.34
C GLU A 11 -7.16 10.47 -15.86
N THR A 12 -7.95 11.18 -16.68
CA THR A 12 -8.54 12.48 -16.36
C THR A 12 -9.59 12.45 -15.24
N LEU A 13 -10.37 11.37 -15.11
CA LEU A 13 -11.37 11.20 -14.05
C LEU A 13 -10.68 10.98 -12.70
N PHE A 14 -9.66 10.13 -12.66
CA PHE A 14 -8.89 9.89 -11.43
C PHE A 14 -8.30 11.21 -10.92
N ASP A 15 -7.66 11.98 -11.80
CA ASP A 15 -7.11 13.30 -11.45
C ASP A 15 -8.18 14.28 -10.98
N LYS A 16 -9.37 14.30 -11.62
CA LYS A 16 -10.51 15.11 -11.16
C LYS A 16 -10.93 14.73 -9.74
N VAL A 17 -10.99 13.43 -9.42
CA VAL A 17 -11.36 12.92 -8.09
C VAL A 17 -10.30 13.28 -7.05
N VAL A 18 -9.02 13.10 -7.36
CA VAL A 18 -7.91 13.49 -6.47
C VAL A 18 -7.95 15.00 -6.19
N ASN A 19 -8.13 15.81 -7.24
CA ASN A 19 -8.23 17.27 -7.11
C ASN A 19 -9.46 17.71 -6.31
N LEU A 20 -10.59 17.04 -6.46
CA LEU A 20 -11.78 17.28 -5.63
C LEU A 20 -11.51 16.92 -4.17
N SER A 21 -10.91 15.76 -3.92
CA SER A 21 -10.62 15.25 -2.58
C SER A 21 -9.70 16.19 -1.81
N LYS A 22 -8.65 16.72 -2.46
CA LYS A 22 -7.77 17.75 -1.89
C LYS A 22 -8.53 19.05 -1.60
N ARG A 23 -9.24 19.61 -2.60
CA ARG A 23 -9.95 20.90 -2.46
C ARG A 23 -11.07 20.88 -1.43
N ARG A 24 -11.70 19.74 -1.20
CA ARG A 24 -12.84 19.59 -0.27
C ARG A 24 -12.42 19.09 1.11
N GLY A 25 -11.13 18.88 1.37
CA GLY A 25 -10.65 18.49 2.70
C GLY A 25 -10.95 17.03 3.06
N PHE A 26 -10.86 16.13 2.08
CA PHE A 26 -10.91 14.68 2.32
C PHE A 26 -9.53 14.14 2.69
N VAL A 27 -8.56 14.22 1.78
CA VAL A 27 -7.24 13.59 1.94
C VAL A 27 -6.16 14.51 1.36
N PHE A 28 -5.04 14.60 2.08
CA PHE A 28 -3.86 15.37 1.72
C PHE A 28 -2.61 14.49 1.71
N GLN A 29 -1.60 14.88 0.92
CA GLN A 29 -0.28 14.26 1.04
C GLN A 29 0.29 14.60 2.41
N SER A 30 0.80 13.61 3.15
CA SER A 30 1.40 13.91 4.44
C SER A 30 2.69 14.72 4.28
N ALA A 31 2.91 15.68 5.17
CA ALA A 31 4.05 16.60 5.13
C ALA A 31 4.20 17.36 3.78
N ASP A 32 3.08 17.71 3.13
CA ASP A 32 3.06 18.35 1.80
C ASP A 32 3.95 19.60 1.72
N ILE A 33 3.90 20.47 2.74
CA ILE A 33 4.70 21.70 2.82
C ILE A 33 6.21 21.45 2.96
N TYR A 34 6.62 20.21 3.26
CA TYR A 34 8.01 19.78 3.38
C TYR A 34 8.46 18.89 2.21
N GLY A 35 7.71 18.85 1.11
CA GLY A 35 8.03 18.04 -0.07
C GLY A 35 7.32 16.69 -0.12
N GLY A 36 6.43 16.41 0.84
CA GLY A 36 5.57 15.23 0.86
C GLY A 36 6.30 13.95 1.27
N PHE A 37 5.66 13.13 2.11
CA PHE A 37 6.15 11.80 2.43
C PHE A 37 5.39 10.76 1.61
N ARG A 38 6.10 10.04 0.73
CA ARG A 38 5.46 9.08 -0.19
C ARG A 38 4.69 8.01 0.59
N SER A 39 3.54 7.63 0.04
CA SER A 39 2.68 6.56 0.58
C SER A 39 2.08 6.83 1.97
N THR A 40 2.15 8.06 2.49
CA THR A 40 1.40 8.47 3.67
C THR A 40 0.51 9.67 3.36
N TYR A 41 -0.66 9.70 3.99
CA TYR A 41 -1.71 10.66 3.72
C TYR A 41 -2.42 11.07 5.00
N ASP A 42 -2.81 12.34 5.08
CA ASP A 42 -3.52 12.90 6.22
C ASP A 42 -4.98 13.15 5.84
N TYR A 43 -5.91 12.71 6.70
CA TYR A 43 -7.34 12.93 6.49
C TYR A 43 -7.74 14.32 7.00
N GLY A 44 -8.39 15.10 6.13
CA GLY A 44 -8.93 16.42 6.46
C GLY A 44 -10.24 16.36 7.25
N PRO A 45 -10.88 17.52 7.52
CA PRO A 45 -12.08 17.61 8.36
C PRO A 45 -13.26 16.75 7.88
N ILE A 46 -13.48 16.65 6.56
CA ILE A 46 -14.53 15.79 6.02
C ILE A 46 -14.04 14.35 5.89
N GLY A 47 -12.77 14.17 5.55
CA GLY A 47 -12.16 12.85 5.41
C GLY A 47 -12.16 12.04 6.70
N VAL A 48 -11.89 12.66 7.85
CA VAL A 48 -11.90 11.96 9.14
C VAL A 48 -13.30 11.50 9.53
N LEU A 49 -14.34 12.29 9.21
CA LEU A 49 -15.73 11.92 9.44
C LEU A 49 -16.15 10.77 8.51
N LEU A 50 -15.75 10.83 7.23
CA LEU A 50 -15.99 9.72 6.31
C LEU A 50 -15.30 8.44 6.78
N LEU A 51 -14.03 8.51 7.15
CA LEU A 51 -13.26 7.37 7.66
C LEU A 51 -13.94 6.75 8.90
N ARG A 52 -14.39 7.59 9.84
CA ARG A 52 -15.10 7.14 11.03
C ARG A 52 -16.42 6.48 10.68
N ASN A 53 -17.23 7.09 9.83
CA ASN A 53 -18.51 6.52 9.40
C ASN A 53 -18.33 5.15 8.74
N VAL A 54 -17.33 4.99 7.87
CA VAL A 54 -17.03 3.69 7.24
C VAL A 54 -16.62 2.64 8.28
N LYS A 55 -15.74 3.01 9.23
CA LYS A 55 -15.33 2.11 10.32
C LYS A 55 -16.50 1.69 11.20
N ASP A 56 -17.35 2.64 11.59
CA ASP A 56 -18.51 2.40 12.46
C ASP A 56 -19.55 1.51 11.77
N GLN A 57 -19.82 1.74 10.47
CA GLN A 57 -20.71 0.88 9.68
C GLN A 57 -20.16 -0.54 9.55
N TRP A 58 -18.86 -0.68 9.28
CA TRP A 58 -18.22 -2.00 9.21
C TRP A 58 -18.27 -2.72 10.56
N TRP A 59 -18.00 -2.02 11.66
CA TRP A 59 -18.04 -2.59 13.01
C TRP A 59 -19.45 -3.05 13.39
N GLY A 60 -20.47 -2.23 13.09
CA GLY A 60 -21.86 -2.61 13.27
C GLY A 60 -22.21 -3.89 12.50
N ALA A 61 -21.83 -3.95 11.22
CA ALA A 61 -22.11 -5.09 10.36
C ALA A 61 -21.38 -6.38 10.76
N MET A 62 -20.10 -6.28 11.10
CA MET A 62 -19.24 -7.44 11.30
C MET A 62 -19.21 -7.93 12.74
N VAL A 63 -19.31 -7.02 13.72
CA VAL A 63 -19.14 -7.37 15.13
C VAL A 63 -20.46 -7.31 15.88
N GLN A 64 -21.28 -6.28 15.69
CA GLN A 64 -22.52 -6.13 16.48
C GLN A 64 -23.67 -6.99 15.97
N MET A 65 -23.81 -7.15 14.64
CA MET A 65 -24.92 -7.91 14.05
C MET A 65 -24.62 -9.41 13.91
N ARG A 66 -23.38 -9.84 14.11
CA ARG A 66 -22.95 -11.24 14.01
C ARG A 66 -22.72 -11.85 15.38
N GLN A 67 -23.07 -13.12 15.53
CA GLN A 67 -22.89 -13.86 16.79
C GLN A 67 -21.55 -14.61 16.84
N ASP A 68 -20.80 -14.66 15.73
CA ASP A 68 -19.60 -15.46 15.55
C ASP A 68 -18.31 -14.63 15.47
N VAL A 69 -18.39 -13.33 15.76
CA VAL A 69 -17.25 -12.39 15.68
C VAL A 69 -17.14 -11.62 16.99
N VAL A 70 -15.92 -11.56 17.55
CA VAL A 70 -15.63 -10.83 18.79
C VAL A 70 -14.60 -9.74 18.50
N GLY A 71 -14.88 -8.52 18.98
CA GLY A 71 -13.97 -7.39 18.87
C GLY A 71 -12.79 -7.50 19.84
N ILE A 72 -11.58 -7.25 19.35
CA ILE A 72 -10.36 -7.14 20.14
C ILE A 72 -9.57 -5.90 19.68
N ASP A 73 -8.81 -5.30 20.59
CA ASP A 73 -7.85 -4.24 20.28
C ASP A 73 -6.45 -4.68 20.73
N ALA A 74 -5.50 -4.73 19.81
CA ALA A 74 -4.18 -5.30 20.01
C ALA A 74 -3.08 -4.26 19.79
N SER A 75 -1.93 -4.43 20.45
CA SER A 75 -0.81 -3.52 20.28
C SER A 75 -0.20 -3.60 18.89
N ILE A 76 0.14 -2.44 18.31
CA ILE A 76 0.83 -2.35 17.02
C ILE A 76 2.24 -2.95 17.09
N LEU A 77 2.94 -2.73 18.21
CA LEU A 77 4.26 -3.30 18.44
C LEU A 77 4.11 -4.73 18.96
N SER A 78 4.84 -5.66 18.33
CA SER A 78 4.83 -7.08 18.66
C SER A 78 6.26 -7.65 18.70
N PRO A 79 6.56 -8.60 19.61
CA PRO A 79 7.88 -9.24 19.66
C PRO A 79 8.25 -9.97 18.36
N PRO A 80 9.54 -10.03 17.96
CA PRO A 80 9.99 -10.70 16.73
C PRO A 80 9.52 -12.15 16.57
N ALA A 81 9.39 -12.89 17.67
CA ALA A 81 8.93 -14.28 17.67
C ALA A 81 7.53 -14.44 17.05
N VAL A 82 6.64 -13.45 17.19
CA VAL A 82 5.29 -13.47 16.60
C VAL A 82 5.36 -13.39 15.07
N TRP A 83 6.22 -12.52 14.55
CA TRP A 83 6.45 -12.35 13.11
C TRP A 83 7.16 -13.57 12.50
N GLN A 84 8.03 -14.23 13.28
CA GLN A 84 8.66 -15.48 12.86
C GLN A 84 7.65 -16.62 12.80
N ALA A 85 6.86 -16.82 13.85
CA ALA A 85 5.88 -17.89 13.94
C ALA A 85 4.78 -17.78 12.86
N SER A 86 4.39 -16.54 12.51
CA SER A 86 3.44 -16.27 11.42
C SER A 86 4.03 -16.36 10.01
N GLY A 87 5.36 -16.54 9.87
CA GLY A 87 6.05 -16.60 8.58
C GLY A 87 6.32 -15.25 7.91
N HIS A 88 5.91 -14.12 8.51
CA HIS A 88 6.12 -12.79 7.94
C HIS A 88 7.60 -12.51 7.62
N LEU A 89 8.52 -12.96 8.49
CA LEU A 89 9.97 -12.76 8.27
C LEU A 89 10.51 -13.44 7.00
N ALA A 90 9.89 -14.54 6.57
CA ALA A 90 10.35 -15.30 5.41
C ALA A 90 9.60 -14.94 4.12
N ASN A 91 8.35 -14.48 4.24
CA ASN A 91 7.43 -14.39 3.10
C ASN A 91 6.92 -12.97 2.80
N PHE A 92 6.96 -12.04 3.75
CA PHE A 92 6.40 -10.70 3.56
C PHE A 92 7.44 -9.74 2.95
N SER A 93 7.84 -10.02 1.71
CA SER A 93 8.80 -9.19 0.97
C SER A 93 8.41 -9.07 -0.52
N ASP A 94 8.48 -7.85 -1.06
CA ASP A 94 8.36 -7.61 -2.50
C ASP A 94 9.76 -7.65 -3.15
N PRO A 95 10.01 -8.46 -4.19
CA PRO A 95 11.28 -8.45 -4.92
C PRO A 95 11.52 -7.08 -5.59
N LEU A 96 12.69 -6.51 -5.34
CA LEU A 96 13.13 -5.24 -5.93
C LEU A 96 14.26 -5.47 -6.94
N VAL A 97 14.24 -4.67 -8.01
CA VAL A 97 15.22 -4.66 -9.10
C VAL A 97 15.83 -3.27 -9.19
N ASP A 98 17.16 -3.21 -9.29
CA ASP A 98 17.91 -1.96 -9.41
C ASP A 98 18.25 -1.68 -10.89
N CYS A 99 17.88 -0.50 -11.38
CA CYS A 99 18.36 -0.01 -12.66
C CYS A 99 19.76 0.62 -12.46
N ARG A 100 20.78 0.02 -13.09
CA ARG A 100 22.17 0.49 -12.96
C ARG A 100 22.46 1.83 -13.64
N GLU A 101 21.55 2.28 -14.50
CA GLU A 101 21.75 3.51 -15.27
C GLU A 101 21.11 4.73 -14.62
N CYS A 102 19.89 4.59 -14.09
CA CYS A 102 19.20 5.68 -13.39
C CYS A 102 19.28 5.57 -11.86
N GLY A 103 19.82 4.47 -11.31
CA GLY A 103 19.91 4.22 -9.87
C GLY A 103 18.57 4.00 -9.18
N ALA A 104 17.47 3.92 -9.93
CA ALA A 104 16.13 3.73 -9.38
C ALA A 104 15.89 2.25 -9.03
N ARG A 105 15.12 2.04 -7.96
CA ARG A 105 14.67 0.72 -7.51
C ARG A 105 13.21 0.52 -7.89
N HIS A 106 12.92 -0.59 -8.54
CA HIS A 106 11.60 -0.91 -9.04
C HIS A 106 11.14 -2.24 -8.43
N ARG A 107 9.85 -2.31 -8.14
CA ARG A 107 9.19 -3.57 -7.80
C ARG A 107 9.16 -4.48 -9.03
N GLN A 108 9.66 -5.70 -8.89
CA GLN A 108 9.84 -6.63 -10.01
C GLN A 108 8.52 -6.89 -10.75
N ASP A 109 7.41 -7.04 -10.01
CA ASP A 109 6.06 -7.26 -10.52
C ASP A 109 5.49 -6.08 -11.33
N LYS A 110 6.07 -4.88 -11.19
CA LYS A 110 5.60 -3.67 -11.88
C LYS A 110 6.37 -3.34 -13.16
N LEU A 111 7.37 -4.15 -13.52
CA LEU A 111 8.24 -3.91 -14.68
C LEU A 111 7.68 -4.46 -16.00
N GLU A 112 6.69 -5.36 -15.95
CA GLU A 112 6.16 -6.03 -17.15
C GLU A 112 5.37 -5.09 -18.09
N THR A 113 4.94 -3.91 -17.61
CA THR A 113 4.09 -2.98 -18.38
C THR A 113 4.78 -1.68 -18.78
N GLN A 114 6.00 -1.41 -18.31
CA GLN A 114 6.69 -0.13 -18.57
C GLN A 114 8.17 -0.38 -18.87
N THR A 115 8.55 -0.22 -20.15
CA THR A 115 9.91 -0.08 -20.71
C THR A 115 10.39 -1.29 -21.54
N PRO A 116 10.87 -1.09 -22.80
CA PRO A 116 11.42 -2.15 -23.62
C PRO A 116 12.65 -2.78 -22.95
N ALA A 117 12.69 -4.10 -22.98
CA ALA A 117 13.69 -5.00 -22.40
C ALA A 117 15.11 -4.42 -22.36
N ARG A 118 15.49 -3.79 -21.24
CA ARG A 118 16.87 -3.48 -20.93
C ARG A 118 17.35 -4.41 -19.83
N ARG A 119 17.91 -5.53 -20.31
CA ARG A 119 18.64 -6.61 -19.62
C ARG A 119 18.69 -6.48 -18.08
N VAL A 120 17.60 -6.90 -17.44
CA VAL A 120 17.53 -7.10 -15.98
C VAL A 120 18.09 -8.49 -15.68
N ARG A 121 19.15 -8.57 -14.86
CA ARG A 121 19.61 -9.85 -14.27
C ARG A 121 19.05 -9.96 -12.86
N SER A 122 18.47 -11.11 -12.53
CA SER A 122 18.04 -11.44 -11.17
C SER A 122 19.25 -11.44 -10.22
N TRP A 123 19.10 -10.79 -9.07
CA TRP A 123 20.10 -10.80 -8.01
C TRP A 123 19.98 -12.11 -7.21
N ALA A 124 21.08 -12.85 -7.11
CA ALA A 124 21.22 -13.96 -6.17
C ALA A 124 22.15 -13.53 -5.02
N PRO A 125 21.83 -13.84 -3.75
CA PRO A 125 22.67 -13.47 -2.63
C PRO A 125 24.00 -14.26 -2.68
N SER A 126 25.11 -13.56 -2.50
CA SER A 126 26.45 -14.16 -2.40
C SER A 126 26.57 -15.02 -1.13
N PRO A 127 27.18 -16.22 -1.18
CA PRO A 127 27.42 -17.02 0.02
C PRO A 127 28.39 -16.29 0.94
N ARG A 128 27.96 -16.01 2.18
CA ARG A 128 28.83 -15.46 3.22
C ARG A 128 29.90 -16.48 3.56
N LEU A 129 31.16 -16.14 3.28
CA LEU A 129 32.32 -16.79 3.87
C LEU A 129 32.26 -16.58 5.39
N VAL A 130 31.91 -17.63 6.13
CA VAL A 130 32.20 -17.73 7.56
C VAL A 130 33.70 -17.96 7.69
N SER A 131 34.45 -16.93 8.07
CA SER A 131 35.83 -17.08 8.54
C SER A 131 35.79 -17.56 9.98
N SER A 132 36.28 -18.77 10.20
CA SER A 132 36.54 -19.36 11.52
C SER A 132 37.70 -18.65 12.21
N THR A 133 37.43 -18.01 13.33
CA THR A 133 38.36 -17.79 14.45
C THR A 133 37.54 -17.71 15.72
#